data_AF-A0A1M6GD11-F1
#
_entry.id   AF-A0A1M6GD11-F1
#
_cell.length_a   1.000
_cell.length_b   1.000
_cell.length_c   1.000
_cell.angle_alpha   90.00
_cell.angle_beta   90.00
_cell.angle_gamma   90.00
#
_symmetry.space_group_name_H-M   'P 1'
#
loop_
_entity.id
_entity.type
_entity.pdbx_description
1 polymer ?
#
loop_
_entity_poly.entity_id
_entity_poly.type
_entity_poly.pdbx_seq_one_letter_code
_entity_poly.pdbx_strand_id
1 'polypeptide(L)' 'MKLSLKPLASDIFIGVYVIASLYLRFLFETQIQISAINSIVIGLCFVVILWVLIKLKFLNPNWFGLFKPKKQNK' A
#
# COMPACT_ATOMS: atom_id res chain seq x y z
N MET A 1 -20.22 -5.89 13.05
CA MET A 1 -20.18 -5.72 11.57
C MET A 1 -18.76 -5.97 11.09
N LYS A 2 -18.53 -6.88 10.14
CA LYS A 2 -17.18 -7.12 9.58
C LYS A 2 -16.83 -5.97 8.62
N LEU A 3 -16.14 -4.94 9.10
CA LEU A 3 -15.62 -3.80 8.32
C LEU A 3 -14.40 -4.20 7.45
N SER A 4 -14.39 -5.42 6.90
CA SER A 4 -13.31 -5.88 6.03
C SER A 4 -13.78 -5.81 4.58
N LEU A 5 -13.06 -5.01 3.78
CA LEU A 5 -13.26 -4.96 2.34
C LEU A 5 -13.00 -6.33 1.71
N LYS A 6 -13.68 -6.61 0.59
CA LYS A 6 -13.39 -7.82 -0.21
C LYS A 6 -11.90 -7.82 -0.58
N PRO A 7 -11.27 -9.01 -0.69
CA PRO A 7 -9.83 -9.07 -0.89
C PRO A 7 -9.37 -8.40 -2.20
N LEU A 8 -10.12 -8.60 -3.29
CA LEU A 8 -9.88 -7.93 -4.57
C LEU A 8 -10.01 -6.40 -4.49
N ALA A 9 -10.97 -5.88 -3.72
CA ALA A 9 -11.14 -4.45 -3.55
C ALA A 9 -9.98 -3.85 -2.75
N SER A 10 -9.46 -4.57 -1.75
CA SER A 10 -8.27 -4.17 -1.00
C SER A 10 -7.03 -4.13 -1.89
N ASP A 11 -6.85 -5.13 -2.76
CA ASP A 11 -5.71 -5.19 -3.69
C ASP A 11 -5.72 -4.02 -4.69
N ILE A 12 -6.90 -3.71 -5.26
CA ILE A 12 -7.07 -2.57 -6.17
C ILE A 12 -6.80 -1.26 -5.41
N PHE A 13 -7.33 -1.10 -4.20
CA PHE A 13 -7.13 0.10 -3.39
C PHE A 13 -5.64 0.33 -3.10
N ILE A 14 -4.91 -0.71 -2.69
CA ILE A 14 -3.46 -0.61 -2.45
C ILE A 14 -2.72 -0.28 -3.74
N GLY A 15 -3.08 -0.90 -4.87
CA GLY A 15 -2.48 -0.61 -6.16
C GLY A 15 -2.65 0.86 -6.57
N VAL A 16 -3.89 1.37 -6.51
CA VAL A 16 -4.20 2.78 -6.80
C VAL A 16 -3.48 3.72 -5.85
N TYR A 17 -3.44 3.38 -4.55
CA TYR A 17 -2.74 4.16 -3.54
C TYR A 17 -1.25 4.28 -3.84
N VAL A 18 -0.60 3.17 -4.18
CA VAL A 18 0.83 3.13 -4.51
C VAL A 18 1.11 3.99 -5.75
N ILE A 19 0.31 3.84 -6.81
CA ILE A 19 0.44 4.65 -8.04
C ILE A 19 0.27 6.13 -7.74
N ALA A 20 -0.76 6.51 -6.98
CA ALA A 20 -1.00 7.89 -6.60
C ALA A 20 0.15 8.47 -5.74
N SER A 21 0.67 7.69 -4.78
CA SER A 21 1.79 8.12 -3.92
C SER A 21 3.08 8.33 -4.72
N LEU A 22 3.36 7.48 -5.70
CA LEU A 22 4.47 7.63 -6.63
C LEU A 22 4.30 8.86 -7.51
N TYR A 23 3.10 9.09 -8.05
CA TYR A 23 2.82 10.26 -8.87
C TYR A 23 3.03 11.56 -8.09
N LEU A 24 2.46 11.65 -6.88
CA LEU A 24 2.67 12.79 -5.99
C LEU A 24 4.15 12.99 -5.68
N ARG A 25 4.90 11.90 -5.49
CA ARG A 25 6.34 11.98 -5.23
C ARG A 25 7.10 12.63 -6.37
N PHE A 26 6.87 12.23 -7.61
CA PHE A 26 7.48 12.87 -8.77
C PHE A 26 7.08 14.34 -8.90
N LEU A 27 5.82 14.67 -8.61
CA LEU A 27 5.35 16.05 -8.63
C LEU A 27 6.02 16.93 -7.54
N PHE A 28 6.22 16.39 -6.34
CA PHE A 28 6.89 17.11 -5.26
C PHE A 28 8.39 17.27 -5.50
N GLU A 29 9.06 16.25 -6.04
CA GLU A 29 10.48 16.27 -6.34
C GLU A 29 10.84 17.26 -7.45
N THR A 30 9.90 17.52 -8.37
CA THR A 30 10.10 18.50 -9.45
C THR A 30 9.90 19.95 -9.03
N GLN A 31 9.11 20.20 -7.98
CA GLN A 31 8.77 21.57 -7.56
C GLN A 31 9.55 22.06 -6.34
N ILE A 32 10.10 21.16 -5.54
CA ILE A 32 10.74 21.49 -4.27
C ILE A 32 12.13 20.83 -4.26
N GLN A 33 13.16 21.57 -3.85
CA GLN A 33 14.47 20.97 -3.53
C GLN A 33 14.34 20.15 -2.25
N ILE A 34 13.85 18.92 -2.38
CA ILE A 34 13.69 17.98 -1.28
C ILE A 34 15.03 17.29 -1.06
N SER A 35 15.61 17.47 0.14
CA SER A 35 16.80 16.72 0.54
C SER A 35 16.51 15.21 0.57
N ALA A 36 17.51 14.38 0.28
CA ALA A 36 17.38 12.92 0.25
C ALA A 36 16.73 12.34 1.52
N ILE A 37 17.03 12.92 2.68
CA ILE A 37 16.44 12.52 3.97
C ILE A 37 14.92 12.74 3.98
N ASN A 38 14.45 13.91 3.56
CA ASN A 38 13.02 14.22 3.52
C ASN A 38 12.28 13.29 2.56
N SER A 39 12.91 12.96 1.42
CA SER A 39 12.40 11.99 0.47
C SER A 39 12.20 10.61 1.12
N ILE A 40 13.17 10.12 1.89
CA ILE A 40 13.05 8.85 2.61
C ILE A 40 11.92 8.90 3.64
N VAL A 41 11.86 9.95 4.46
CA VAL A 41 10.83 10.11 5.50
C VAL A 41 9.41 10.11 4.91
N ILE A 42 9.20 10.85 3.82
CA ILE A 42 7.91 10.89 3.11
C ILE A 42 7.52 9.51 2.58
N GLY A 43 8.49 8.77 2.01
CA GLY A 43 8.24 7.42 1.51
C GLY A 43 7.86 6.45 2.63
N LEU A 44 8.58 6.53 3.74
CA LEU A 44 8.33 5.72 4.92
C LEU A 44 6.94 6.01 5.51
N CYS A 45 6.52 7.28 5.50
CA CYS A 45 5.18 7.70 5.93
C CYS A 45 4.08 7.03 5.08
N PHE A 46 4.21 7.03 3.74
CA PHE A 46 3.24 6.35 2.86
C PHE A 46 3.15 4.84 3.11
N VAL A 47 4.28 4.18 3.37
CA VAL A 47 4.32 2.75 3.70
C VAL A 47 3.67 2.47 5.06
N VAL A 48 3.91 3.32 6.06
CA VAL A 48 3.33 3.18 7.40
C VAL A 48 1.81 3.29 7.36
N ILE A 49 1.25 4.19 6.55
CA ILE A 49 -0.21 4.30 6.36
C ILE A 49 -0.78 2.96 5.88
N LEU A 50 -0.22 2.38 4.81
CA LEU A 50 -0.66 1.06 4.32
C LEU A 50 -0.54 -0.02 5.40
N TRP A 51 0.57 -0.03 6.13
CA TRP A 51 0.79 -1.00 7.20
C TRP A 51 -0.27 -0.91 8.30
N VAL A 52 -0.63 0.30 8.75
CA VAL A 52 -1.68 0.52 9.75
C VAL A 52 -3.04 0.05 9.23
N LEU A 53 -3.40 0.36 7.98
CA LEU A 53 -4.69 -0.06 7.40
C LEU A 53 -4.79 -1.60 7.28
N ILE A 54 -3.69 -2.28 6.95
CA ILE A 54 -3.63 -3.76 6.92
C ILE A 54 -3.73 -4.32 8.34
N LYS A 55 -2.99 -3.73 9.29
CA LYS A 55 -2.94 -4.20 10.69
C LYS A 55 -4.27 -4.03 11.42
N LEU A 56 -5.01 -2.97 11.10
CA LEU A 56 -6.38 -2.73 11.59
C LEU A 56 -7.43 -3.65 10.93
N LYS A 57 -7.02 -4.56 10.03
CA LYS A 57 -7.91 -5.44 9.24
C LYS A 57 -8.97 -4.70 8.41
N PHE A 58 -8.72 -3.41 8.15
CA PHE A 58 -9.54 -2.61 7.25
C PHE A 58 -9.31 -3.06 5.79
N LEU A 59 -8.04 -3.23 5.42
CA LEU A 59 -7.61 -3.87 4.18
C LEU A 59 -7.28 -5.34 4.43
N ASN A 60 -7.81 -6.23 3.61
CA ASN A 60 -7.49 -7.66 3.64
C ASN A 60 -6.93 -8.08 2.27
N PRO A 61 -5.70 -7.66 1.92
CA PRO A 61 -5.13 -7.93 0.60
C PRO A 61 -4.96 -9.43 0.36
N ASN A 62 -5.35 -9.87 -0.83
CA ASN A 62 -5.00 -11.20 -1.35
C ASN A 62 -3.75 -11.14 -2.22
N TRP A 63 -3.15 -9.95 -2.39
CA TRP A 63 -1.99 -9.72 -3.24
C TRP A 63 -2.19 -10.29 -4.65
N PHE A 64 -3.37 -10.05 -5.24
CA PHE A 64 -3.77 -10.61 -6.53
C PHE A 64 -3.69 -12.15 -6.61
N GLY A 65 -3.78 -12.83 -5.46
CA GLY A 65 -3.64 -14.28 -5.38
C GLY A 65 -2.22 -14.78 -5.61
N LEU A 66 -1.19 -13.93 -5.45
CA LEU A 66 0.22 -14.31 -5.53
C LEU A 66 0.62 -15.23 -4.38
N PHE A 67 0.10 -14.98 -3.18
CA PHE A 67 0.36 -15.81 -2.01
C PHE A 67 -0.73 -16.86 -1.82
N LYS A 68 -0.82 -17.82 -2.76
CA LYS A 68 -1.61 -19.02 -2.50
C LYS A 68 -0.82 -19.91 -1.54
N PRO A 69 -1.33 -20.24 -0.34
CA PRO A 69 -0.72 -21.29 0.46
C PRO A 69 -0.71 -22.55 -0.40
N LYS A 70 0.47 -23.19 -0.51
CA LYS A 70 0.62 -24.45 -1.24
C LYS A 70 -0.44 -25.40 -0.68
N LYS A 71 -1.41 -25.81 -1.50
CA LYS A 71 -2.37 -26.84 -1.09
C LYS A 71 -1.54 -28.06 -0.71
N GLN A 72 -1.40 -28.33 0.58
CA GLN A 72 -1.02 -29.64 1.07
C GLN A 72 -2.21 -30.54 0.74
N ASN A 73 -2.19 -31.13 -0.45
CA ASN A 73 -2.96 -32.33 -0.70
C ASN A 73 -2.41 -33.37 0.27
N LYS A 74 -3.20 -33.70 1.27
CA LYS A 74 -3.00 -34.86 2.13
C LYS A 74 -4.08 -35.87 1.77
#